data_AF-J9RBX0-F1
#
_entry.id   AF-J9RBX0-F1
#
_cell.length_a   1.000
_cell.length_b   1.000
_cell.length_c   1.000
_cell.angle_alpha   90.00
_cell.angle_beta   90.00
_cell.angle_gamma   90.00
#
_symmetry.space_group_name_H-M   'P 1'
#
loop_
_entity.id
_entity.type
_entity.pdbx_description
1 polymer ?
#
loop_
_entity_poly.entity_id
_entity_poly.type
_entity_poly.pdbx_seq_one_letter_code
_entity_poly.pdbx_strand_id
1 'polypeptide(L)' 'CPGIILALPILGITLGRLVQNFELLPPPGQSKIDTSEKGGQFSLHILKHSTIVAKPRSF' A
#
# COMPACT_ATOMS: atom_id res chain seq x y z
N CYS A 1 20.82 3.66 4.85
CA CYS A 1 20.10 4.79 5.46
C CYS A 1 19.99 4.53 6.96
N PRO A 2 20.50 5.42 7.85
CA PRO A 2 20.42 5.21 9.30
C PRO A 2 18.96 5.11 9.81
N GLY A 3 18.00 5.70 9.10
CA GLY A 3 16.57 5.60 9.42
C GLY A 3 15.93 4.22 9.18
N ILE A 4 16.65 3.22 8.65
CA ILE A 4 16.09 1.89 8.36
C ILE A 4 15.53 1.20 9.61
N ILE A 5 16.15 1.41 10.77
CA ILE A 5 15.71 0.85 12.05
C ILE A 5 14.33 1.37 12.48
N LEU A 6 13.94 2.56 12.02
CA LEU A 6 12.61 3.13 12.25
C LEU A 6 11.65 2.82 11.10
N ALA A 7 12.12 2.89 9.85
CA ALA A 7 11.27 2.73 8.67
C ALA A 7 10.68 1.32 8.54
N LEU A 8 11.49 0.27 8.78
CA LEU A 8 11.02 -1.12 8.67
C LEU A 8 9.93 -1.50 9.67
N PRO A 9 10.06 -1.22 10.99
CA PRO A 9 8.98 -1.54 11.93
C PRO A 9 7.72 -0.70 11.69
N ILE A 10 7.84 0.57 11.30
CA ILE A 10 6.68 1.40 10.94
C ILE A 10 5.95 0.79 9.74
N LEU A 11 6.67 0.46 8.67
CA LEU A 11 6.09 -0.19 7.48
C LEU A 11 5.41 -1.51 7.84
N GLY A 12 6.07 -2.35 8.64
CA GLY A 12 5.53 -3.64 9.09
C GLY A 12 4.25 -3.50 9.91
N ILE A 13 4.21 -2.57 10.88
CA ILE A 13 3.02 -2.33 11.70
C ILE A 13 1.87 -1.78 10.86
N THR A 14 2.14 -0.81 9.98
CA THR A 14 1.11 -0.23 9.12
C THR A 14 0.51 -1.28 8.19
N LEU A 15 1.34 -2.04 7.46
CA LEU A 15 0.85 -3.10 6.57
C LEU A 15 0.14 -4.22 7.36
N GLY A 16 0.72 -4.65 8.48
CA GLY A 16 0.16 -5.68 9.34
C GLY A 16 -1.22 -5.33 9.86
N ARG A 17 -1.41 -4.11 10.39
CA ARG A 17 -2.70 -3.65 10.88
C ARG A 17 -3.74 -3.52 9.76
N LEU A 18 -3.33 -3.10 8.56
CA LEU A 18 -4.24 -3.05 7.41
C LEU A 18 -4.73 -4.45 7.03
N VAL A 19 -3.84 -5.42 6.83
CA VAL A 19 -4.24 -6.76 6.38
C VAL A 19 -4.95 -7.59 7.45
N GLN A 20 -4.67 -7.33 8.73
CA GLN A 20 -5.38 -7.95 9.85
C GLN A 20 -6.85 -7.51 9.91
N ASN A 21 -7.15 -6.24 9.65
CA ASN A 21 -8.50 -5.69 9.80
C ASN A 21 -9.30 -5.70 8.50
N PHE A 22 -8.63 -5.67 7.34
CA PHE A 22 -9.28 -5.50 6.04
C PHE A 22 -8.84 -6.55 5.02
N GLU A 23 -9.79 -6.95 4.19
CA GLU A 23 -9.55 -7.50 2.87
C GLU A 23 -9.33 -6.33 1.90
N LEU A 24 -8.11 -6.18 1.40
CA LEU A 24 -7.72 -5.09 0.51
C LEU A 24 -7.95 -5.50 -0.94
N LEU A 25 -8.90 -4.85 -1.61
CA LEU A 25 -9.36 -5.20 -2.95
C LEU A 25 -9.18 -4.04 -3.94
N PRO A 26 -9.06 -4.32 -5.24
CA PRO A 26 -9.14 -3.28 -6.26
C PRO A 26 -10.53 -2.62 -6.28
N PRO A 27 -10.64 -1.40 -6.83
CA PRO A 27 -11.93 -0.73 -6.97
C PRO A 27 -12.84 -1.51 -7.93
N PRO A 28 -14.18 -1.39 -7.78
CA PRO A 28 -15.12 -2.09 -8.64
C PRO A 28 -14.90 -1.70 -10.10
N GLY A 29 -14.92 -2.70 -10.99
CA GLY A 29 -14.61 -2.53 -12.41
C GLY A 29 -13.12 -2.65 -12.76
N GLN A 30 -12.23 -2.85 -11.78
CA GLN A 30 -10.81 -3.16 -12.00
C GLN A 30 -10.45 -4.51 -11.38
N SER A 31 -9.72 -5.35 -12.12
CA SER A 31 -9.23 -6.63 -11.61
C SER A 31 -7.94 -6.52 -10.80
N LYS A 32 -7.19 -5.43 -10.98
CA LYS A 32 -5.91 -5.16 -10.32
C LYS A 32 -5.66 -3.67 -10.20
N ILE A 33 -4.77 -3.31 -9.28
CA ILE A 33 -4.24 -1.94 -9.19
C ILE A 33 -3.21 -1.73 -10.30
N ASP A 34 -3.29 -0.59 -10.98
CA ASP A 34 -2.26 -0.14 -11.92
C ASP A 34 -1.02 0.30 -11.14
N THR A 35 0.06 -0.48 -11.26
CA THR A 35 1.33 -0.24 -10.56
C THR A 35 2.37 0.43 -11.46
N SER A 36 1.95 1.09 -12.54
CA SER A 36 2.85 1.89 -13.38
C SER A 36 3.63 2.89 -12.51
N GLU A 37 4.89 3.10 -12.82
CA GLU A 37 5.79 3.91 -12.02
C GLU A 37 5.89 5.36 -12.49
N LYS A 38 6.10 6.28 -11.55
CA LYS A 38 6.61 7.63 -11.77
C LYS A 38 7.98 7.72 -11.13
N GLY A 39 8.99 7.30 -11.89
CA GLY A 39 10.39 7.47 -11.54
C GLY A 39 10.86 8.90 -11.80
N GLY A 40 11.52 9.50 -10.82
CA GLY A 40 12.22 10.78 -10.96
C GLY A 40 13.56 10.76 -10.24
N GLN A 41 14.34 11.84 -10.37
CA GLN A 41 15.66 11.95 -9.75
C GLN A 41 15.64 11.79 -8.22
N PHE A 42 14.53 12.13 -7.57
CA PHE A 42 14.41 12.17 -6.11
C PHE A 42 13.63 11.01 -5.50
N SER A 43 12.68 10.42 -6.25
CA SER A 43 11.81 9.38 -5.72
C SER A 43 11.27 8.47 -6.81
N LEU A 44 10.85 7.29 -6.37
CA LEU A 44 10.15 6.31 -7.18
C LEU A 44 8.77 6.11 -6.55
N HIS A 45 7.74 6.69 -7.16
CA HIS A 45 6.36 6.57 -6.69
C HIS A 45 5.53 5.75 -7.68
N ILE A 46 4.38 5.24 -7.22
CA ILE A 46 3.31 4.81 -8.13
C ILE A 46 2.82 6.01 -8.95
N LEU A 47 2.57 5.82 -10.24
CA LEU A 47 2.23 6.89 -11.18
C LEU A 47 0.95 7.62 -10.80
N LYS A 48 -0.04 6.86 -10.29
CA LYS A 48 -1.32 7.36 -9.80
C LYS A 48 -1.51 6.84 -8.38
N HIS A 49 -1.96 7.71 -7.47
CA HIS A 49 -2.30 7.27 -6.12
C HIS A 49 -3.38 6.17 -6.19
N SER A 50 -3.10 5.04 -5.56
CA SER A 50 -3.97 3.86 -5.59
C SER A 50 -5.24 4.09 -4.77
N THR A 51 -6.39 3.86 -5.39
CA THR A 51 -7.68 3.72 -4.69
C THR A 51 -7.86 2.26 -4.30
N ILE A 52 -7.92 1.97 -3.00
CA ILE A 52 -8.08 0.62 -2.46
C ILE A 52 -9.44 0.50 -1.77
N VAL A 53 -10.16 -0.58 -2.02
CA VAL A 53 -11.36 -0.93 -1.24
C VAL A 53 -10.89 -1.66 0.02
N ALA A 54 -11.15 -1.07 1.19
CA ALA A 54 -10.85 -1.66 2.49
C ALA A 54 -12.10 -2.31 3.08
N LYS A 55 -12.36 -3.57 2.75
CA LYS A 55 -13.52 -4.32 3.25
C LYS A 55 -13.19 -4.91 4.63
N PRO A 56 -13.96 -4.62 5.69
CA PRO A 56 -13.70 -5.18 7.02
C PRO A 56 -13.70 -6.72 6.98
N ARG A 57 -12.74 -7.36 7.64
CA ARG A 57 -12.80 -8.80 7.90
C ARG A 57 -13.79 -9.03 9.05
N SER A 58 -14.81 -9.84 8.81
CA SER A 58 -15.59 -10.43 9.91
C SER A 58 -14.78 -11.60 10.45
N PHE A 59 -14.50 -11.58 11.75
CA PHE A 59 -13.97 -12.73 12.48
C PHE A 59 -15.12 -13.57 13.02
#